data_AF-A0AAV8XEB4-F1
#
_entry.id   AF-A0AAV8XEB4-F1
#
_cell.length_a   1.000
_cell.length_b   1.000
_cell.length_c   1.000
_cell.angle_alpha   90.00
_cell.angle_beta   90.00
_cell.angle_gamma   90.00
#
_symmetry.space_group_name_H-M   'P 1'
#
loop_
_entity.id
_entity.type
_entity.pdbx_description
1 polymer ?
#
loop_
_entity_poly.entity_id
_entity_poly.type
_entity_poly.pdbx_seq_one_letter_code
_entity_poly.pdbx_strand_id
1 'polypeptide(L)'
;MSLSHTQRIKILILLGVGDKTRTQKQVCEIFNTKYPDRRLRLFPSLRKRILDDEQKLDILLDIQDNPNKPTRQVVADNDVSKTSILRLLKNEKYRPYKIHL
;
A
#
# COMPACT_ATOMS: atom_id res chain seq x y z
N MET A 1 2.26 12.96 -17.57
CA MET A 1 3.60 13.40 -17.12
C MET A 1 4.28 12.25 -16.39
N SER A 2 5.15 11.49 -17.07
CA SER A 2 5.94 10.45 -16.42
C SER A 2 7.22 11.07 -15.84
N LEU A 3 7.64 10.59 -14.67
CA LEU A 3 8.90 11.02 -14.07
C LEU A 3 10.08 10.48 -14.86
N SER A 4 11.10 11.31 -15.06
CA SER A 4 12.36 10.83 -15.59
C SER A 4 13.04 9.87 -14.61
N HIS A 5 13.88 8.97 -15.12
CA HIS A 5 14.62 8.02 -14.31
C HIS A 5 15.46 8.72 -13.23
N THR A 6 16.14 9.82 -13.59
CA THR A 6 16.91 10.64 -12.66
C THR A 6 16.06 11.25 -11.55
N GLN A 7 14.82 11.67 -11.87
CA GLN A 7 13.90 12.20 -10.86
C GLN A 7 13.51 11.10 -9.87
N ARG A 8 13.19 9.90 -10.37
CA ARG A 8 12.88 8.74 -9.53
C ARG A 8 14.02 8.39 -8.57
N ILE A 9 15.27 8.40 -9.06
CA ILE A 9 16.45 8.18 -8.21
C ILE A 9 16.56 9.25 -7.11
N LYS A 10 16.45 10.54 -7.48
CA LYS A 10 16.52 11.64 -6.51
C LYS A 10 15.45 11.53 -5.42
N ILE A 11 14.24 11.13 -5.80
CA ILE A 11 13.14 10.92 -4.86
C ILE A 11 13.46 9.76 -3.91
N LEU A 12 14.00 8.65 -4.42
CA LEU A 12 14.39 7.50 -3.59
C LEU A 12 15.50 7.87 -2.59
N ILE A 13 16.48 8.68 -3.01
CA ILE A 13 17.53 9.20 -2.13
C ILE A 13 16.92 10.08 -1.03
N LEU A 14 16.02 11.00 -1.38
CA LEU A 14 15.37 11.91 -0.42
C LEU A 14 14.49 11.16 0.60
N LEU A 15 13.77 10.13 0.15
CA LEU A 15 12.97 9.25 1.01
C LEU A 15 13.84 8.50 2.02
N GLY A 16 15.13 8.32 1.73
CA GLY A 16 16.02 7.43 2.45
C GLY A 16 15.88 6.02 1.90
N VAL A 17 16.85 5.60 1.10
CA VAL A 17 16.92 4.21 0.60
C VAL A 17 17.06 3.27 1.81
N GLY A 18 16.22 2.23 1.86
CA GLY A 18 16.16 1.31 3.01
C GLY A 18 15.17 1.78 4.08
N ASP A 19 15.59 2.73 4.92
CA ASP A 19 14.91 3.05 6.19
C ASP A 19 13.71 4.00 6.06
N LYS A 20 13.47 4.57 4.87
CA LYS A 20 12.34 5.50 4.59
C LYS A 20 12.22 6.62 5.63
N THR A 21 13.36 7.24 5.95
CA THR A 21 13.49 8.27 7.00
C THR A 21 12.57 9.48 6.81
N ARG A 22 12.06 9.72 5.60
CA ARG A 22 11.13 10.82 5.31
C ARG A 22 9.83 10.30 4.74
N THR A 23 8.73 10.91 5.19
CA THR A 23 7.41 10.63 4.62
C THR A 23 7.34 11.11 3.17
N GLN A 24 6.45 10.49 2.38
CA GLN A 24 6.26 10.87 0.98
C GLN A 24 5.84 12.35 0.82
N LYS A 25 5.06 12.88 1.77
CA LYS A 25 4.63 14.28 1.79
C LYS A 25 5.84 15.22 1.94
N GLN A 26 6.69 14.96 2.92
CA GLN A 26 7.91 15.73 3.16
C GLN A 26 8.86 15.65 1.95
N VAL A 27 9.03 14.48 1.33
CA VAL A 27 9.85 14.36 0.12
C VAL A 27 9.27 15.17 -1.05
N CYS A 28 7.95 15.18 -1.22
CA CYS A 28 7.31 16.01 -2.24
C CYS A 28 7.53 17.50 -1.97
N GLU A 29 7.38 17.95 -0.72
CA GLU A 29 7.64 19.34 -0.34
C GLU A 29 9.10 19.72 -0.62
N ILE A 30 10.07 18.93 -0.15
CA ILE A 30 11.50 19.19 -0.38
C ILE A 30 11.84 19.21 -1.88
N PHE A 31 11.31 18.26 -2.65
CA PHE A 31 11.56 18.21 -4.09
C PHE A 31 10.94 19.42 -4.81
N ASN A 32 9.72 19.80 -4.44
CA ASN A 32 9.00 20.92 -5.05
C ASN A 32 9.62 22.27 -4.70
N THR A 33 10.16 22.42 -3.49
CA THR A 33 10.93 23.61 -3.09
C THR A 33 12.24 23.70 -3.87
N LYS A 34 12.93 22.58 -4.09
CA LYS A 34 14.21 22.55 -4.83
C LYS A 34 14.03 22.73 -6.34
N TYR A 35 12.89 22.32 -6.90
CA TYR A 35 12.60 22.39 -8.34
C TYR A 35 11.19 22.96 -8.58
N PRO A 36 10.99 24.28 -8.41
CA PRO A 36 9.67 24.91 -8.52
C PRO A 36 9.03 24.74 -9.91
N ASP A 37 9.84 24.80 -10.98
CA ASP A 37 9.38 24.62 -12.36
C ASP A 37 9.01 23.18 -12.72
N ARG A 38 9.32 22.23 -11.83
CA ARG A 38 9.09 20.79 -12.02
C ARG A 38 8.30 20.21 -10.86
N ARG A 39 7.32 20.98 -10.38
CA ARG A 39 6.42 20.60 -9.28
C ARG A 39 5.80 19.23 -9.51
N LEU A 40 6.05 18.33 -8.57
CA LEU A 40 5.46 17.01 -8.50
C LEU A 40 4.15 17.10 -7.72
N ARG A 41 3.06 16.62 -8.32
CA ARG A 41 1.84 16.32 -7.59
C ARG A 41 2.06 14.99 -6.86
N LEU A 42 1.79 14.95 -5.56
CA LEU A 42 1.94 13.79 -4.66
C LEU A 42 1.84 12.46 -5.43
N PHE A 43 2.94 11.71 -5.51
CA PHE A 43 3.02 10.51 -6.36
C PHE A 43 1.85 9.56 -6.12
N PRO A 44 0.94 9.37 -7.10
CA PRO A 44 -0.11 8.37 -6.98
C PRO A 44 0.49 6.96 -6.82
N SER A 45 1.62 6.72 -7.49
CA SER A 45 2.33 5.44 -7.51
C SER A 45 3.05 5.05 -6.21
N LEU A 46 3.20 5.96 -5.24
CA LEU A 46 3.77 5.66 -3.92
C LEU A 46 2.75 5.73 -2.79
N ARG A 47 1.49 6.11 -3.05
CA ARG A 47 0.40 5.90 -2.10
C ARG A 47 0.17 4.41 -1.97
N LYS A 48 0.88 3.76 -1.06
CA LYS A 48 0.48 2.45 -0.55
C LYS A 48 -0.89 2.70 0.10
N ARG A 49 -1.97 2.17 -0.46
CA ARG A 49 -3.28 2.21 0.20
C ARG A 49 -3.09 1.52 1.55
N ILE A 50 -3.18 2.31 2.62
CA ILE A 50 -3.23 1.79 3.97
C ILE A 50 -4.68 1.38 4.16
N LEU A 51 -4.91 0.12 4.50
CA LEU A 51 -6.21 -0.34 4.99
C LEU A 51 -6.40 0.27 6.37
N ASP A 52 -7.57 0.84 6.62
CA ASP A 52 -7.94 1.31 7.95
C ASP A 52 -8.10 0.10 8.89
N ASP A 53 -7.95 0.31 10.20
CA ASP A 53 -7.89 -0.81 11.15
C ASP A 53 -9.22 -1.55 11.28
N GLU A 54 -10.35 -0.85 11.15
CA GLU A 54 -11.70 -1.43 11.08
C GLU A 54 -11.83 -2.37 9.87
N GLN A 55 -11.42 -1.91 8.68
CA GLN A 55 -11.46 -2.72 7.47
C GLN A 55 -10.58 -3.97 7.56
N LYS A 56 -9.42 -3.87 8.25
CA LYS A 56 -8.58 -5.06 8.48
C LYS A 56 -9.29 -6.06 9.38
N LEU A 57 -9.95 -5.57 10.44
CA LEU A 57 -10.65 -6.41 11.39
C LEU A 57 -11.80 -7.15 10.71
N ASP A 58 -12.62 -6.45 9.95
CA ASP A 58 -13.75 -7.05 9.21
C ASP A 58 -13.28 -8.15 8.27
N ILE A 59 -12.25 -7.89 7.46
CA ILE A 59 -11.68 -8.88 6.53
C ILE A 59 -11.16 -10.12 7.27
N LEU A 60 -10.52 -9.95 8.42
CA LEU A 60 -9.94 -11.06 9.18
C LEU A 60 -11.01 -11.92 9.85
N LEU A 61 -12.04 -11.31 10.42
CA LEU A 61 -13.18 -12.03 11.00
C LEU A 61 -13.92 -12.85 9.93
N ASP A 62 -14.19 -12.23 8.79
CA ASP A 62 -14.91 -12.82 7.66
C ASP A 62 -14.17 -14.05 7.07
N ILE A 63 -12.84 -14.05 7.16
CA ILE A 63 -11.98 -15.16 6.76
C ILE A 63 -11.83 -16.20 7.87
N GLN A 64 -11.87 -15.80 9.14
CA GLN A 64 -11.85 -16.71 10.28
C GLN A 64 -13.13 -17.54 10.35
N ASP A 65 -14.28 -16.92 10.08
CA ASP A 65 -15.58 -17.59 10.07
C ASP A 65 -15.70 -18.61 8.93
N ASN A 66 -15.08 -18.32 7.78
CA ASN A 66 -15.01 -19.25 6.66
C ASN A 66 -13.63 -19.23 6.00
N PRO A 67 -12.71 -20.13 6.42
CA PRO A 67 -11.35 -20.18 5.90
C PRO A 67 -11.24 -20.38 4.39
N ASN A 68 -12.24 -21.01 3.78
CA ASN A 68 -12.29 -21.33 2.36
C ASN A 68 -13.06 -20.28 1.53
N LYS A 69 -13.47 -19.16 2.15
CA LYS A 69 -14.17 -18.09 1.46
C LYS A 69 -13.29 -17.54 0.32
N PRO A 70 -13.77 -17.52 -0.93
CA PRO A 70 -12.98 -17.06 -2.05
C PRO A 70 -12.70 -15.56 -1.90
N THR A 71 -11.45 -15.15 -2.13
CA THR A 71 -11.03 -13.73 -2.00
C THR A 71 -11.90 -12.78 -2.84
N ARG A 72 -12.51 -13.25 -3.94
CA ARG A 72 -13.41 -12.45 -4.77
C ARG A 72 -14.69 -12.04 -4.02
N GLN A 73 -15.22 -12.90 -3.13
CA GLN A 73 -16.37 -12.56 -2.30
C GLN A 73 -15.96 -11.58 -1.20
N VAL A 74 -14.85 -11.84 -0.50
CA VAL A 74 -14.31 -10.92 0.54
C VAL A 74 -14.06 -9.50 -0.03
N VAL A 75 -13.60 -9.41 -1.29
CA VAL A 75 -13.46 -8.14 -2.02
C VAL A 75 -14.79 -7.42 -2.19
N ALA A 76 -15.85 -8.15 -2.56
CA ALA A 76 -17.18 -7.59 -2.77
C ALA A 76 -17.80 -7.12 -1.45
N ASP A 77 -17.61 -7.88 -0.38
CA ASP A 77 -18.23 -7.61 0.92
C ASP A 77 -17.59 -6.40 1.62
N ASN A 78 -16.29 -6.16 1.41
CA ASN A 78 -15.52 -5.11 2.10
C ASN A 78 -15.20 -3.89 1.21
N ASP A 79 -15.54 -3.90 -0.09
CA ASP A 79 -15.16 -2.87 -1.08
C ASP A 79 -13.65 -2.54 -1.12
N VAL A 80 -12.82 -3.56 -0.90
CA VAL A 80 -11.36 -3.43 -0.90
C VAL A 80 -10.77 -4.15 -2.09
N SER A 81 -9.75 -3.56 -2.72
CA SER A 81 -9.07 -4.19 -3.85
C SER A 81 -8.45 -5.54 -3.47
N LYS A 82 -8.59 -6.54 -4.36
CA LYS A 82 -8.03 -7.89 -4.19
C LYS A 82 -6.55 -7.87 -3.80
N THR A 83 -5.77 -6.97 -4.38
CA THR A 83 -4.33 -6.84 -4.11
C THR A 83 -4.03 -6.36 -2.69
N SER A 84 -4.87 -5.51 -2.12
CA SER A 84 -4.74 -5.06 -0.73
C SER A 84 -5.09 -6.18 0.25
N ILE A 85 -6.16 -6.94 -0.01
CA ILE A 85 -6.54 -8.11 0.80
C ILE A 85 -5.43 -9.16 0.81
N LEU A 86 -4.92 -9.54 -0.37
CA LEU A 86 -3.82 -10.52 -0.45
C LEU A 86 -2.55 -10.06 0.26
N ARG A 87 -2.26 -8.75 0.24
CA ARG A 87 -1.14 -8.18 1.01
C ARG A 87 -1.40 -8.23 2.51
N LEU A 88 -2.61 -7.92 2.96
CA LEU A 88 -3.01 -8.01 4.36
C LEU A 88 -2.84 -9.44 4.87
N LEU A 89 -3.43 -10.42 4.20
CA LEU A 89 -3.33 -11.83 4.59
C LEU A 89 -1.89 -12.35 4.60
N LYS A 90 -1.06 -11.88 3.65
CA LYS A 90 0.37 -12.19 3.65
C LYS A 90 1.09 -11.61 4.87
N ASN A 91 0.77 -10.38 5.27
CA ASN A 91 1.38 -9.73 6.44
C ASN A 91 0.95 -10.40 7.75
N GLU A 92 -0.32 -10.77 7.86
CA GLU A 92 -0.90 -11.52 8.99
C GLU A 92 -0.52 -13.01 8.98
N LYS A 93 0.33 -13.43 8.04
CA LYS A 93 0.80 -14.82 7.88
C LYS A 93 -0.34 -15.83 7.68
N TYR A 94 -1.52 -15.38 7.27
CA TYR A 94 -2.67 -16.22 7.01
C TYR A 94 -2.43 -17.09 5.78
N ARG A 95 -2.64 -18.41 5.92
CA ARG A 95 -2.43 -19.41 4.86
C ARG A 95 -3.62 -20.36 4.82
N PRO A 96 -4.64 -20.07 3.99
CA PRO A 96 -5.89 -20.83 3.97
C PRO A 96 -5.67 -22.35 3.85
N TYR A 97 -4.74 -22.74 2.98
CA TYR A 97 -4.39 -24.15 2.71
C TYR A 97 -3.74 -24.91 3.87
N LYS A 98 -3.36 -24.23 4.97
CA LYS A 98 -2.82 -24.87 6.18
C LYS A 98 -3.88 -25.12 7.25
N ILE A 99 -5.10 -24.62 7.04
CA ILE A 99 -6.21 -24.81 7.96
C ILE A 99 -6.90 -26.10 7.54
N HIS A 100 -6.69 -27.14 8.34
CA HIS A 100 -7.46 -28.39 8.23
C HIS A 100 -8.63 -28.27 9.20
N LEU A 101 -9.84 -28.37 8.66
CA LEU A 101 -11.11 -28.37 9.42
C LEU A 101 -11.38 -29.75 10.00
#